data_AF-A0A961ZK19-F1
#
_entry.id   AF-A0A961ZK19-F1
#
_cell.length_a   1.000
_cell.length_b   1.000
_cell.length_c   1.000
_cell.angle_alpha   90.00
_cell.angle_beta   90.00
_cell.angle_gamma   90.00
#
_symmetry.space_group_name_H-M   'P 1'
#
loop_
_entity.id
_entity.type
_entity.pdbx_description
1 polymer ?
#
loop_
_entity_poly.entity_id
_entity_poly.type
_entity_poly.pdbx_seq_one_letter_code
_entity_poly.pdbx_strand_id
1 'polypeptide(L)'
;MSDAEIFHGWYVSHDDELDGPFDDAELAHGVETGRYKAHHFVWRDGMDLWVEAGKLPQLIRIFSARREPSVQDAFDKRSAERRDVKAERAENRQQQRSARRASPGGMRPPTLREKVKPPAEIALPVDLKEAMGKLGSWKNYWPQLAIGAVILALIFPGLLPFILFAAWIAYSMNKKAKQKTGNG
;
A
#
# COMPACT_ATOMS: atom_id res chain seq x y z
N MET A 1 -51.42 0.75 8.33
CA MET A 1 -50.40 -0.25 7.96
C MET A 1 -49.31 0.54 7.30
N SER A 2 -48.23 0.78 8.03
CA SER A 2 -47.12 1.65 7.63
C SER A 2 -46.34 0.95 6.52
N ASP A 3 -46.25 1.60 5.37
CA ASP A 3 -45.32 1.26 4.31
C ASP A 3 -43.90 1.30 4.91
N ALA A 4 -43.34 0.13 5.19
CA ALA A 4 -41.91 0.01 5.35
C ALA A 4 -41.33 0.29 3.97
N GLU A 5 -40.87 1.51 3.73
CA GLU A 5 -40.03 1.80 2.57
C GLU A 5 -38.85 0.83 2.63
N ILE A 6 -38.93 -0.22 1.80
CA ILE A 6 -37.83 -1.14 1.59
C ILE A 6 -36.76 -0.30 0.89
N PHE A 7 -35.76 0.12 1.66
CA PHE A 7 -34.66 0.93 1.14
C PHE A 7 -33.82 0.07 0.18
N HIS A 8 -34.11 0.17 -1.11
CA HIS A 8 -33.38 -0.52 -2.18
C HIS A 8 -32.01 0.14 -2.44
N GLY A 9 -31.14 0.14 -1.43
CA GLY A 9 -29.82 0.75 -1.47
C GLY A 9 -28.68 -0.25 -1.56
N TRP A 10 -27.56 0.20 -2.10
CA TRP A 10 -26.28 -0.48 -2.08
C TRP A 10 -25.48 -0.12 -0.84
N TYR A 11 -24.90 -1.13 -0.24
CA TYR A 11 -23.92 -1.01 0.82
C TYR A 11 -22.57 -1.46 0.30
N VAL A 12 -21.52 -0.73 0.68
CA VAL A 12 -20.14 -1.00 0.29
C VAL A 12 -19.31 -1.18 1.55
N SER A 13 -18.57 -2.27 1.63
CA SER A 13 -17.56 -2.48 2.65
C SER A 13 -16.17 -2.23 2.07
N HIS A 14 -15.46 -1.26 2.64
CA HIS A 14 -14.08 -0.91 2.30
C HIS A 14 -13.31 -0.56 3.57
N ASP A 15 -12.06 -1.03 3.69
CA ASP A 15 -11.19 -0.77 4.85
C ASP A 15 -11.86 -1.00 6.23
N ASP A 16 -12.66 -2.07 6.36
CA ASP A 16 -13.46 -2.42 7.55
C ASP A 16 -14.57 -1.42 7.92
N GLU A 17 -14.84 -0.42 7.07
CA GLU A 17 -15.95 0.51 7.18
C GLU A 17 -17.11 0.11 6.25
N LEU A 18 -18.34 0.42 6.68
CA LEU A 18 -19.57 0.17 5.95
C LEU A 18 -20.17 1.50 5.51
N ASP A 19 -20.17 1.75 4.21
CA ASP A 19 -20.74 2.95 3.59
C ASP A 19 -22.08 2.60 2.90
N GLY A 20 -23.08 3.47 3.03
CA GLY A 20 -24.38 3.37 2.36
C GLY A 20 -25.58 3.67 3.28
N PRO A 21 -26.83 3.55 2.79
CA PRO A 21 -27.21 3.07 1.46
C PRO A 21 -26.94 4.08 0.34
N PHE A 22 -26.47 3.60 -0.81
CA PHE A 22 -26.31 4.37 -2.05
C PHE A 22 -27.31 3.92 -3.11
N ASP A 23 -27.71 4.82 -4.00
CA ASP A 23 -28.39 4.40 -5.21
C ASP A 23 -27.40 3.83 -6.26
N ASP A 24 -27.93 3.31 -7.38
CA ASP A 24 -27.12 2.76 -8.47
C ASP A 24 -26.16 3.80 -9.08
N ALA A 25 -26.57 5.07 -9.13
CA ALA A 25 -25.81 6.16 -9.75
C ALA A 25 -24.67 6.64 -8.84
N GLU A 26 -24.92 6.76 -7.54
CA GLU A 26 -23.94 7.08 -6.51
C GLU A 26 -22.88 5.99 -6.39
N LEU A 27 -23.27 4.72 -6.42
CA LEU A 27 -22.33 3.60 -6.44
C LEU A 27 -21.47 3.63 -7.71
N ALA A 28 -22.09 3.82 -8.88
CA ALA A 28 -21.38 3.92 -10.15
C ALA A 28 -20.38 5.09 -10.15
N HIS A 29 -20.78 6.25 -9.62
CA HIS A 29 -19.91 7.42 -9.49
C HIS A 29 -18.75 7.18 -8.52
N GLY A 30 -18.99 6.49 -7.40
CA GLY A 30 -17.95 6.08 -6.46
C GLY A 30 -16.93 5.13 -7.08
N VAL A 31 -17.37 4.24 -7.97
CA VAL A 31 -16.48 3.36 -8.75
C VAL A 31 -15.69 4.14 -9.81
N GLU A 32 -16.34 5.05 -10.53
CA GLU A 32 -15.71 5.85 -11.59
C GLU A 32 -14.61 6.78 -11.03
N THR A 33 -14.91 7.48 -9.94
CA THR A 33 -13.94 8.32 -9.21
C THR A 33 -12.82 7.51 -8.57
N GLY A 34 -13.04 6.20 -8.36
CA GLY A 34 -12.10 5.29 -7.71
C GLY A 34 -12.11 5.36 -6.20
N ARG A 35 -13.16 5.93 -5.60
CA ARG A 35 -13.47 5.76 -4.17
C ARG A 35 -13.65 4.28 -3.84
N TYR A 36 -14.29 3.53 -4.74
CA TYR A 36 -14.48 2.08 -4.59
C TYR A 36 -13.66 1.29 -5.62
N LYS A 37 -12.98 0.23 -5.15
CA LYS A 37 -12.12 -0.63 -5.98
C LYS A 37 -12.80 -1.98 -6.24
N ALA A 38 -12.29 -2.70 -7.24
CA ALA A 38 -12.85 -3.98 -7.66
C ALA A 38 -12.85 -5.06 -6.56
N HIS A 39 -11.95 -4.97 -5.57
CA HIS A 39 -11.86 -5.91 -4.46
C HIS A 39 -12.71 -5.51 -3.25
N HIS A 40 -13.35 -4.34 -3.25
CA HIS A 40 -14.30 -3.97 -2.20
C HIS A 40 -15.55 -4.83 -2.31
N PHE A 41 -16.17 -5.12 -1.18
CA PHE A 41 -17.40 -5.93 -1.15
C PHE A 41 -18.62 -5.02 -1.22
N VAL A 42 -19.61 -5.43 -1.98
CA VAL A 42 -20.88 -4.73 -2.12
C VAL A 42 -22.04 -5.68 -1.87
N TRP A 43 -23.11 -5.13 -1.32
CA TRP A 43 -24.33 -5.86 -1.00
C TRP A 43 -25.54 -4.94 -1.18
N ARG A 44 -26.70 -5.52 -1.49
CA ARG A 44 -27.99 -4.82 -1.52
C ARG A 44 -29.08 -5.79 -1.09
N ASP A 45 -30.22 -5.22 -0.74
CA ASP A 45 -31.42 -6.00 -0.44
C ASP A 45 -31.75 -6.97 -1.59
N GLY A 46 -31.99 -8.23 -1.22
CA GLY A 46 -32.23 -9.33 -2.14
C GLY A 46 -30.98 -10.12 -2.57
N MET A 47 -29.79 -9.75 -2.09
CA MET A 47 -28.58 -10.57 -2.26
C MET A 47 -28.33 -11.47 -1.05
N ASP A 48 -27.95 -12.73 -1.31
CA ASP A 48 -27.68 -13.71 -0.25
C ASP A 48 -26.40 -13.39 0.54
N LEU A 49 -25.38 -12.88 -0.15
CA LEU A 49 -24.04 -12.66 0.40
C LEU A 49 -23.41 -11.39 -0.19
N TRP A 50 -22.44 -10.84 0.53
CA TRP A 50 -21.53 -9.81 0.03
C TRP A 50 -20.75 -10.32 -1.18
N VAL A 51 -20.72 -9.54 -2.26
CA VAL A 51 -20.02 -9.89 -3.50
C VAL A 51 -18.98 -8.82 -3.80
N GLU A 52 -17.79 -9.22 -4.25
CA GLU A 52 -16.79 -8.25 -4.70
C GLU A 52 -17.33 -7.40 -5.87
N ALA A 53 -17.11 -6.09 -5.81
CA ALA A 53 -17.57 -5.14 -6.81
C ALA A 53 -17.11 -5.53 -8.23
N GLY A 54 -15.89 -6.07 -8.36
CA GLY A 54 -15.33 -6.54 -9.62
C GLY A 54 -15.96 -7.82 -10.17
N LYS A 55 -16.80 -8.52 -9.41
CA LYS A 55 -17.54 -9.72 -9.86
C LYS A 55 -18.96 -9.38 -10.33
N LEU A 56 -19.46 -8.17 -10.06
CA LEU A 56 -20.78 -7.75 -10.51
C LEU A 56 -20.78 -7.34 -11.99
N PRO A 57 -21.60 -7.97 -12.86
CA PRO A 57 -21.64 -7.66 -14.29
C PRO A 57 -21.85 -6.18 -14.62
N GLN A 58 -22.66 -5.49 -13.82
CA GLN A 58 -22.95 -4.06 -13.99
C GLN A 58 -21.73 -3.15 -13.71
N LEU A 59 -20.89 -3.51 -12.73
CA LEU A 59 -19.72 -2.71 -12.35
C LEU A 59 -18.48 -3.09 -13.14
N ILE A 60 -18.38 -4.33 -13.65
CA ILE A 60 -17.25 -4.81 -14.46
C ILE A 60 -16.98 -3.88 -15.64
N ARG A 61 -18.02 -3.35 -16.28
CA ARG A 61 -17.87 -2.41 -17.40
C ARG A 61 -17.22 -1.09 -16.97
N ILE A 62 -17.62 -0.57 -15.80
CA ILE A 62 -17.09 0.68 -15.25
C ILE A 62 -15.63 0.48 -14.82
N PHE A 63 -15.31 -0.62 -14.12
CA PHE A 63 -13.94 -0.96 -13.76
C PHE A 63 -13.04 -1.17 -14.99
N SER A 64 -13.58 -1.74 -16.07
CA SER A 64 -12.85 -1.95 -17.32
C SER A 64 -12.64 -0.65 -18.11
N ALA A 65 -13.57 0.30 -18.02
CA ALA A 65 -13.42 1.63 -18.60
C ALA A 65 -12.39 2.46 -17.83
N ARG A 66 -12.35 2.31 -16.50
CA ARG A 66 -11.35 2.89 -15.61
C ARG A 66 -10.05 2.08 -15.56
N ARG A 67 -9.62 1.48 -16.68
CA ARG A 67 -8.22 1.05 -16.78
C ARG A 67 -7.38 2.27 -16.39
N GLU A 68 -6.52 2.10 -15.38
CA GLU A 68 -5.48 3.07 -15.05
C GLU A 68 -4.88 3.62 -16.34
N PRO A 69 -4.50 4.92 -16.40
CA PRO A 69 -3.79 5.48 -17.56
C PRO A 69 -2.76 4.44 -17.93
N SER A 70 -2.94 3.88 -19.13
CA SER A 70 -2.35 2.59 -19.43
C SER A 70 -0.85 2.72 -19.20
N VAL A 71 -0.18 1.64 -18.79
CA VAL A 71 1.29 1.67 -18.69
C VAL A 71 1.89 2.23 -20.00
N GLN A 72 1.18 2.06 -21.12
CA GLN A 72 1.45 2.71 -22.39
C GLN A 72 1.33 4.24 -22.37
N ASP A 73 0.23 4.84 -21.88
CA ASP A 73 0.08 6.30 -21.74
C ASP A 73 1.18 6.91 -20.84
N ALA A 74 1.50 6.24 -19.74
CA ALA A 74 2.58 6.66 -18.85
C ALA A 74 3.95 6.57 -19.55
N PHE A 75 4.17 5.49 -20.32
CA PHE A 75 5.38 5.29 -21.10
C PHE A 75 5.51 6.31 -22.24
N ASP A 76 4.42 6.64 -22.91
CA ASP A 76 4.36 7.60 -24.01
C ASP A 76 4.64 9.02 -23.52
N LYS A 77 4.03 9.44 -22.40
CA LYS A 77 4.36 10.71 -21.74
C LYS A 77 5.83 10.79 -21.35
N ARG A 78 6.36 9.75 -20.70
CA ARG A 78 7.78 9.71 -20.30
C ARG A 78 8.72 9.69 -21.51
N SER A 79 8.30 9.08 -22.62
CA SER A 79 9.06 9.05 -23.86
C SER A 79 9.06 10.41 -24.55
N ALA A 80 7.94 11.14 -24.53
CA ALA A 80 7.85 12.51 -25.03
C ALA A 80 8.77 13.44 -24.22
N GLU A 81 8.67 13.41 -22.89
CA GLU A 81 9.50 14.21 -22.00
C GLU A 81 11.02 13.96 -22.21
N ARG A 82 11.41 12.69 -22.39
CA ARG A 82 12.81 12.34 -22.70
C ARG A 82 13.29 12.89 -24.05
N ARG A 83 12.41 13.04 -25.05
CA ARG A 83 12.77 13.65 -26.33
C ARG A 83 13.01 15.14 -26.17
N ASP A 84 12.18 15.83 -25.40
CA ASP A 84 12.30 17.27 -25.15
C ASP A 84 13.61 17.59 -24.41
N VAL A 85 13.90 16.86 -23.32
CA VAL A 85 15.17 17.01 -22.58
C VAL A 85 16.39 16.74 -23.47
N LYS A 86 16.29 15.76 -24.38
CA LYS A 86 17.37 15.45 -25.32
C LYS A 86 17.56 16.56 -26.35
N ALA A 87 16.47 17.14 -26.85
CA ALA A 87 16.49 18.25 -27.79
C ALA A 87 17.09 19.51 -27.15
N GLU A 88 16.62 19.88 -25.95
CA GLU A 88 17.14 21.00 -25.18
C GLU A 88 18.65 20.84 -24.92
N ARG A 89 19.09 19.66 -24.51
CA ARG A 89 20.51 19.39 -24.24
C ARG A 89 21.38 19.45 -25.50
N ALA A 90 20.81 19.12 -26.66
CA ALA A 90 21.49 19.25 -27.94
C ALA A 90 21.64 20.73 -28.34
N GLU A 91 20.59 21.52 -28.15
CA GLU A 91 20.62 22.97 -28.40
C GLU A 91 21.63 23.68 -27.49
N ASN A 92 21.60 23.40 -26.18
CA ASN A 92 22.52 23.98 -25.22
C ASN A 92 24.00 23.66 -25.58
N ARG A 93 24.26 22.46 -26.08
CA ARG A 93 25.59 22.05 -26.58
C ARG A 93 25.98 22.83 -27.83
N GLN A 94 25.03 23.16 -28.70
CA GLN A 94 25.28 23.96 -29.91
C GLN A 94 25.59 25.42 -29.55
N GLN A 95 24.86 26.00 -28.59
CA GLN A 95 25.13 27.35 -28.07
C GLN A 95 26.51 27.43 -27.39
N GLN A 96 26.90 26.44 -26.59
CA GLN A 96 28.25 26.40 -26.02
C GLN A 96 29.35 26.31 -27.09
N ARG A 97 29.09 25.59 -28.20
CA ARG A 97 30.04 25.49 -29.32
C ARG A 97 30.17 26.80 -30.09
N SER A 98 29.08 27.51 -30.34
CA SER A 98 29.13 28.82 -31.01
C SER A 98 29.84 29.86 -30.14
N ALA A 99 29.56 29.90 -28.83
CA ALA A 99 30.26 30.77 -27.89
C ALA A 99 31.78 30.51 -27.86
N ARG A 100 32.20 29.24 -27.89
CA ARG A 100 33.63 28.87 -27.96
C ARG A 100 34.30 29.28 -29.27
N ARG A 101 33.59 29.23 -30.40
CA ARG A 101 34.12 29.68 -31.70
C ARG A 101 34.23 31.20 -31.77
N ALA A 102 33.34 31.92 -31.11
CA ALA A 102 33.29 33.38 -31.14
C ALA A 102 34.33 34.06 -30.22
N SER A 103 35.02 33.33 -29.33
CA SER A 103 36.13 33.87 -28.52
C SER A 103 37.48 33.62 -29.21
N PRO A 104 38.10 34.63 -29.87
CA PRO A 104 39.41 34.51 -30.47
C PRO A 104 40.46 34.74 -29.37
N GLY A 105 41.18 33.68 -28.98
CA GLY A 105 42.17 33.74 -27.89
C GLY A 105 41.72 32.95 -26.68
N GLY A 106 41.86 31.63 -26.75
CA GLY A 106 41.38 30.69 -25.74
C GLY A 106 42.07 30.85 -24.39
N MET A 107 41.54 31.71 -23.52
CA MET A 107 41.67 31.53 -22.08
C MET A 107 40.81 30.33 -21.69
N ARG A 108 41.46 29.26 -21.21
CA ARG A 108 40.76 28.18 -20.52
C ARG A 108 39.93 28.81 -19.39
N PRO A 109 38.63 28.49 -19.26
CA PRO A 109 37.86 28.96 -18.12
C PRO A 109 38.62 28.55 -16.85
N PRO A 110 38.85 29.47 -15.90
CA PRO A 110 39.48 29.10 -14.64
C PRO A 110 38.63 27.97 -14.07
N THR A 111 39.26 26.83 -13.82
CA THR A 111 38.65 25.82 -12.97
C THR A 111 38.56 26.46 -11.60
N LEU A 112 37.48 27.20 -11.34
CA LEU A 112 36.99 27.48 -10.00
C LEU A 112 36.64 26.11 -9.44
N ARG A 113 37.68 25.42 -8.97
CA ARG A 113 37.59 24.26 -8.10
C ARG A 113 37.13 24.82 -6.76
N GLU A 114 35.90 25.32 -6.75
CA GLU A 114 35.19 25.64 -5.54
C GLU A 114 35.18 24.34 -4.75
N LYS A 115 35.89 24.38 -3.63
CA LYS A 115 36.10 23.25 -2.74
C LYS A 115 34.74 22.99 -2.10
N VAL A 116 33.86 22.29 -2.83
CA VAL A 116 32.55 21.88 -2.33
C VAL A 116 32.82 21.00 -1.11
N LYS A 117 32.71 21.63 0.07
CA LYS A 117 32.72 20.96 1.36
C LYS A 117 31.62 19.90 1.26
N PRO A 118 31.93 18.60 1.45
CA PRO A 118 30.89 17.59 1.38
C PRO A 118 29.76 18.00 2.31
N PRO A 119 28.50 17.97 1.84
CA PRO A 119 27.36 18.25 2.70
C PRO A 119 27.50 17.37 3.92
N ALA A 120 27.42 17.99 5.10
CA ALA A 120 27.51 17.29 6.37
C ALA A 120 26.65 16.03 6.29
N GLU A 121 27.32 14.90 6.46
CA GLU A 121 26.76 13.58 6.57
C GLU A 121 25.51 13.67 7.45
N ILE A 122 24.34 13.49 6.84
CA ILE A 122 23.07 13.47 7.53
C ILE A 122 23.14 12.22 8.41
N ALA A 123 23.56 12.41 9.67
CA ALA A 123 23.53 11.39 10.69
C ALA A 123 22.09 10.94 10.83
N LEU A 124 21.77 9.79 10.27
CA LEU A 124 20.48 9.15 10.44
C LEU A 124 20.30 8.84 11.93
N PRO A 125 19.31 9.41 12.63
CA PRO A 125 18.99 8.99 13.99
C PRO A 125 18.23 7.67 13.88
N VAL A 126 18.96 6.56 13.77
CA VAL A 126 18.36 5.22 13.83
C VAL A 126 19.03 4.47 14.97
N ASP A 127 18.73 4.90 16.20
CA ASP A 127 18.90 4.02 17.35
C ASP A 127 17.68 3.08 17.45
N LEU A 128 17.70 2.06 16.58
CA LEU A 128 16.68 1.01 16.54
C LEU A 128 16.68 0.18 17.84
N LYS A 129 17.76 0.22 18.63
CA LYS A 129 17.87 -0.53 19.88
C LYS A 129 17.08 0.12 21.00
N GLU A 130 16.97 1.44 21.01
CA GLU A 130 16.19 2.16 22.02
C GLU A 130 14.67 1.94 21.84
N ALA A 131 14.20 1.79 20.59
CA ALA A 131 12.81 1.46 20.29
C ALA A 131 12.41 0.04 20.73
N MET A 132 13.33 -0.94 20.66
CA MET A 132 13.05 -2.31 21.10
C MET A 132 13.09 -2.49 22.63
N GLY A 133 13.73 -1.57 23.38
CA GLY A 133 13.80 -1.61 24.85
C GLY A 133 12.48 -1.29 25.57
N LYS A 134 11.53 -0.63 24.90
CA LYS A 134 10.21 -0.26 25.47
C LYS A 134 9.10 -1.29 25.23
N LEU A 135 9.37 -2.37 24.48
CA LEU A 135 8.46 -3.53 24.41
C LEU A 135 8.59 -4.35 25.70
N GLY A 136 7.90 -3.86 26.74
CA GLY A 136 7.83 -4.49 28.05
C GLY A 136 7.45 -5.97 27.97
N SER A 137 8.03 -6.74 28.88
CA SER A 137 7.86 -8.19 29.09
C SER A 137 6.55 -8.76 28.54
N TRP A 138 6.67 -9.49 27.42
CA TRP A 138 5.57 -10.17 26.72
C TRP A 138 4.76 -11.15 27.58
N LYS A 139 5.22 -11.45 28.79
CA LYS A 139 4.56 -12.35 29.74
C LYS A 139 3.18 -11.84 30.18
N ASN A 140 2.94 -10.53 30.17
CA ASN A 140 1.68 -9.94 30.63
C ASN A 140 0.57 -9.93 29.56
N TYR A 141 0.91 -10.16 28.28
CA TYR A 141 -0.04 -10.08 27.16
C TYR A 141 -0.64 -11.43 26.76
N TRP A 142 -0.07 -12.54 27.24
CA TRP A 142 -0.55 -13.91 26.98
C TRP A 142 -2.01 -14.17 27.39
N PRO A 143 -2.52 -13.67 28.55
CA PRO A 143 -3.88 -13.94 28.96
C PRO A 143 -4.93 -13.33 28.02
N GLN A 144 -4.67 -12.13 27.49
CA GLN A 144 -5.61 -11.44 26.59
C GLN A 144 -5.65 -12.07 25.20
N LEU A 145 -4.50 -12.53 24.68
CA LEU A 145 -4.45 -13.27 23.42
C LEU A 145 -5.19 -14.62 23.51
N ALA A 146 -5.14 -15.29 24.66
CA ALA A 146 -5.86 -16.54 24.88
C ALA A 146 -7.40 -16.36 24.81
N ILE A 147 -7.92 -15.26 25.37
CA ILE A 147 -9.36 -14.95 25.33
C ILE A 147 -9.81 -14.68 23.88
N GLY A 148 -9.04 -13.89 23.13
CA GLY A 148 -9.32 -13.61 21.72
C GLY A 148 -9.33 -14.87 20.86
N ALA A 149 -8.39 -15.80 21.08
CA ALA A 149 -8.31 -17.05 20.34
C ALA A 149 -9.51 -18.00 20.60
N VAL A 150 -10.06 -18.01 21.83
CA VAL A 150 -11.26 -18.81 22.15
C VAL A 150 -12.50 -18.26 21.45
N ILE A 151 -12.66 -16.93 21.41
CA ILE A 151 -13.79 -16.29 20.70
C ILE A 151 -13.70 -16.57 19.19
N LEU A 152 -12.50 -16.47 18.60
CA LEU A 152 -12.29 -16.75 17.18
C LEU A 152 -12.60 -18.22 16.82
N ALA A 153 -12.27 -19.15 17.72
CA ALA A 153 -12.52 -20.59 17.56
C ALA A 153 -14.01 -20.96 17.64
N LEU A 154 -14.83 -20.17 18.35
CA LEU A 154 -16.29 -20.35 18.38
C LEU A 154 -16.96 -19.90 17.07
N ILE A 155 -16.38 -18.91 16.38
CA ILE A 155 -16.90 -18.40 15.09
C ILE A 155 -16.45 -19.31 13.93
N PHE A 156 -15.25 -19.92 14.02
CA PHE A 156 -14.69 -20.79 12.99
C PHE A 156 -14.23 -22.15 13.55
N PRO A 157 -15.11 -23.16 13.66
CA PRO A 157 -14.79 -24.45 14.28
C PRO A 157 -13.70 -25.26 13.55
N GLY A 158 -13.45 -24.99 12.26
CA GLY A 158 -12.38 -25.60 11.48
C GLY A 158 -10.96 -25.12 11.83
N LEU A 159 -10.81 -24.04 12.62
CA LEU A 159 -9.51 -23.44 12.98
C LEU A 159 -8.90 -24.03 14.27
N LEU A 160 -9.68 -24.78 15.05
CA LEU A 160 -9.23 -25.47 16.27
C LEU A 160 -7.98 -26.35 16.09
N PRO A 161 -7.87 -27.22 15.06
CA PRO A 161 -6.66 -28.04 14.88
C PRO A 161 -5.41 -27.19 14.63
N PHE A 162 -5.52 -26.04 13.96
CA PHE A 162 -4.39 -25.14 13.71
C PHE A 162 -3.94 -24.40 14.97
N ILE A 163 -4.88 -23.95 15.81
CA ILE A 163 -4.56 -23.30 17.10
C ILE A 163 -3.85 -24.29 18.04
N LEU A 164 -4.36 -25.53 18.13
CA LEU A 164 -3.73 -26.58 18.94
C LEU A 164 -2.34 -26.96 18.42
N PHE A 165 -2.15 -27.03 17.10
CA PHE A 165 -0.85 -27.30 16.50
C PHE A 165 0.17 -26.19 16.80
N ALA A 166 -0.23 -24.93 16.67
CA ALA A 166 0.63 -23.79 17.01
C ALA A 166 1.02 -23.77 18.50
N ALA A 167 0.07 -24.04 19.40
CA ALA A 167 0.34 -24.16 20.82
C ALA A 167 1.31 -25.31 21.15
N TRP A 168 1.17 -26.46 20.47
CA TRP A 168 2.08 -27.59 20.61
C TRP A 168 3.51 -27.25 20.15
N ILE A 169 3.68 -26.54 19.03
CA ILE A 169 4.99 -26.05 18.56
C ILE A 169 5.63 -25.15 19.63
N ALA A 170 4.89 -24.16 20.14
CA ALA A 170 5.40 -23.24 21.15
C ALA A 170 5.81 -23.97 22.44
N TYR A 171 5.00 -24.95 22.88
CA TYR A 171 5.32 -25.79 24.04
C TYR A 171 6.58 -26.64 23.81
N SER A 172 6.71 -27.24 22.62
CA SER A 172 7.87 -28.06 22.23
C SER A 172 9.18 -27.26 22.23
N MET A 173 9.14 -26.00 21.78
CA MET A 173 10.32 -25.13 21.78
C MET A 173 10.74 -24.73 23.20
N ASN A 174 9.78 -24.41 24.09
CA ASN A 174 10.09 -24.06 25.48
C ASN A 174 10.73 -25.24 26.25
N LYS A 175 10.30 -26.48 25.96
CA LYS A 175 10.87 -27.67 26.60
C LYS A 175 12.35 -27.88 26.25
N LYS A 176 12.75 -27.61 24.99
CA LYS A 176 14.16 -27.69 24.55
C LYS A 176 15.02 -26.61 25.21
N ALA A 177 14.47 -25.41 25.44
CA ALA A 177 15.20 -24.32 26.10
C ALA A 177 15.58 -24.67 27.56
N LYS A 178 14.69 -25.31 28.31
CA LYS A 178 14.96 -25.71 29.71
C LYS A 178 15.99 -26.83 29.87
N GLN A 179 16.15 -27.71 28.87
CA GLN A 179 17.15 -28.78 28.94
C GLN A 179 18.58 -28.27 28.75
N LYS A 180 18.78 -27.12 28.09
CA LYS A 180 20.09 -26.55 27.84
C LYS A 180 20.67 -25.78 29.04
N THR A 181 19.83 -25.44 30.03
CA THR A 181 20.24 -24.66 31.22
C THR A 181 20.44 -25.48 32.50
N GLY A 182 20.22 -26.80 32.45
CA GLY A 182 20.29 -27.68 33.63
C GLY A 182 21.47 -28.64 33.67
N ASN A 183 22.47 -28.48 32.80
CA ASN A 183 23.69 -29.32 32.80
C ASN A 183 24.92 -28.41 32.92
N GLY A 184 25.16 -27.94 34.14
CA GLY A 184 26.28 -27.10 34.55
C GLY A 184 26.43 -27.18 36.06
#